data_AF-A0A2G9M0Z4-F1
#
_entry.id   AF-A0A2G9M0Z4-F1
#
_cell.length_a   1.000
_cell.length_b   1.000
_cell.length_c   1.000
_cell.angle_alpha   90.00
_cell.angle_beta   90.00
_cell.angle_gamma   90.00
#
_symmetry.space_group_name_H-M   'P 1'
#
loop_
_entity.id
_entity.type
_entity.pdbx_description
1 polymer ?
#
loop_
_entity_poly.entity_id
_entity_poly.type
_entity_poly.pdbx_seq_one_letter_code
_entity_poly.pdbx_strand_id
1 'polypeptide(L)'
;ICTKIVVDKHAGEIAAGRLFSGTLTSGQDVHMIMSKRIVRLQQISVYNGAKRETVESAPAGNIIGLVGLKGVFSGETVSSVADMEPFEAIKHIFEPVITKAIEAKKPSDLPKLIEVLRQVNKEDPTIKVEINEETGEHLISGMGELHLEVIENRIKTEKGVDVTTSPPIVVYRETITREGPEVEGKSPNKHNKFYIKVAPLEEDIYAAIKKGEINEGRVKKKDEQLWKALEACSMNSKTSRRVRNVFNGNLLIDMTRGIVHVGEVIEMVMDAFEDVMTSGPLAREPCMRMKVMIMDIKLHEDAIHRGPAQVLPAVRDSLRGALINAGPLIFEPVQVLQLDAPVEHMGDLSKLVQNRRG
;
A
#
# COMPACT_ATOMS: atom_id res chain seq x y z
N ILE A 1 -4.11 -0.35 21.29
CA ILE A 1 -3.64 -0.58 19.90
C ILE A 1 -2.87 -1.89 19.83
N CYS A 2 -3.10 -2.69 18.81
CA CYS A 2 -2.31 -3.89 18.53
C CYS A 2 -1.08 -3.50 17.71
N THR A 3 0.12 -3.83 18.18
CA THR A 3 1.39 -3.39 17.56
C THR A 3 2.12 -4.52 16.85
N LYS A 4 1.89 -5.78 17.26
CA LYS A 4 2.54 -6.94 16.66
C LYS A 4 1.62 -8.14 16.75
N ILE A 5 1.62 -8.96 15.71
CA ILE A 5 0.89 -10.22 15.68
C ILE A 5 1.91 -11.34 15.65
N VAL A 6 1.68 -12.35 16.49
CA VAL A 6 2.52 -13.55 16.55
C VAL A 6 1.58 -14.74 16.50
N VAL A 7 1.85 -15.67 15.58
CA VAL A 7 1.10 -16.93 15.50
C VAL A 7 1.86 -17.98 16.30
N ASP A 8 1.28 -18.41 17.43
CA ASP A 8 1.82 -19.46 18.27
C ASP A 8 1.18 -20.82 17.93
N LYS A 9 1.96 -21.91 18.01
CA LYS A 9 1.50 -23.26 17.66
C LYS A 9 0.42 -23.80 18.60
N HIS A 10 0.41 -23.38 19.87
CA HIS A 10 -0.52 -23.88 20.89
C HIS A 10 -1.66 -22.90 21.18
N ALA A 11 -1.34 -21.61 21.25
CA ALA A 11 -2.31 -20.57 21.60
C ALA A 11 -2.97 -19.89 20.38
N GLY A 12 -2.51 -20.17 19.16
CA GLY A 12 -3.04 -19.58 17.94
C GLY A 12 -2.58 -18.13 17.73
N GLU A 13 -3.46 -17.28 17.19
CA GLU A 13 -3.15 -15.88 16.91
C GLU A 13 -3.10 -15.04 18.20
N ILE A 14 -1.94 -14.45 18.46
CA ILE A 14 -1.71 -13.58 19.62
C ILE A 14 -1.45 -12.17 19.11
N ALA A 15 -2.31 -11.23 19.48
CA ALA A 15 -2.10 -9.81 19.23
C ALA A 15 -1.39 -9.19 20.43
N ALA A 16 -0.13 -8.83 20.28
CA ALA A 16 0.58 -8.02 21.25
C ALA A 16 0.23 -6.55 21.04
N GLY A 17 -0.01 -5.83 22.13
CA GLY A 17 -0.39 -4.44 22.07
C GLY A 17 -0.23 -3.72 23.39
N ARG A 18 -0.47 -2.41 23.36
CA ARG A 18 -0.49 -1.57 24.54
C ARG A 18 -1.92 -1.21 24.93
N LEU A 19 -2.24 -1.40 26.20
CA LEU A 19 -3.50 -0.95 26.79
C LEU A 19 -3.34 0.48 27.29
N PHE A 20 -4.03 1.43 26.65
CA PHE A 20 -3.93 2.85 26.98
C PHE A 20 -4.91 3.28 28.07
N SER A 21 -6.11 2.71 28.08
CA SER A 21 -7.18 3.09 29.01
C SER A 21 -8.04 1.89 29.37
N GLY A 22 -8.63 1.93 30.56
CA GLY A 22 -9.49 0.89 31.10
C GLY A 22 -8.74 -0.34 31.64
N THR A 23 -9.52 -1.39 31.90
CA THR A 23 -9.04 -2.70 32.35
C THR A 23 -9.66 -3.74 31.46
N LEU A 24 -8.84 -4.63 30.90
CA LEU A 24 -9.33 -5.77 30.11
C LEU A 24 -9.44 -7.00 30.99
N THR A 25 -10.55 -7.72 30.86
CA THR A 25 -10.78 -9.00 31.52
C THR A 25 -10.92 -10.13 30.51
N SER A 26 -10.46 -11.32 30.90
CA SER A 26 -10.65 -12.51 30.08
C SER A 26 -12.15 -12.81 29.92
N GLY A 27 -12.60 -13.09 28.69
CA GLY A 27 -14.02 -13.15 28.41
C GLY A 27 -14.68 -11.77 28.52
N GLN A 28 -14.13 -10.77 27.83
CA GLN A 28 -14.81 -9.51 27.58
C GLN A 28 -15.09 -9.38 26.09
N ASP A 29 -16.24 -8.80 25.73
CA ASP A 29 -16.51 -8.43 24.34
C ASP A 29 -15.89 -7.07 24.04
N VAL A 30 -15.12 -7.04 22.96
CA VAL A 30 -14.41 -5.84 22.51
C VAL A 30 -14.72 -5.56 21.04
N HIS A 31 -14.75 -4.29 20.70
CA HIS A 31 -14.96 -3.80 19.34
C HIS A 31 -13.59 -3.60 18.67
N MET A 32 -13.38 -4.26 17.53
CA MET A 32 -12.33 -3.91 16.59
C MET A 32 -12.86 -2.78 15.70
N ILE A 33 -12.28 -1.59 15.83
CA ILE A 33 -12.82 -0.36 15.25
C ILE A 33 -12.63 -0.33 13.74
N MET A 34 -11.42 -0.65 13.24
CA MET A 34 -11.17 -0.61 11.80
C MET A 34 -11.85 -1.77 11.09
N SER A 35 -11.79 -2.96 11.67
CA SER A 35 -12.48 -4.15 11.16
C SER A 35 -14.00 -4.12 11.34
N LYS A 36 -14.55 -3.19 12.14
CA LYS A 36 -15.98 -3.06 12.49
C LYS A 36 -16.62 -4.38 12.97
N ARG A 37 -15.90 -5.11 13.82
CA ARG A 37 -16.32 -6.43 14.32
C ARG A 37 -16.27 -6.47 15.84
N ILE A 38 -17.25 -7.14 16.43
CA ILE A 38 -17.26 -7.45 17.87
C ILE A 38 -16.62 -8.82 18.05
N VAL A 39 -15.65 -8.91 18.95
CA VAL A 39 -14.91 -10.14 19.21
C VAL A 39 -14.80 -10.37 20.71
N ARG A 40 -14.96 -11.63 21.11
CA ARG A 40 -14.81 -12.09 22.49
C ARG A 40 -13.33 -12.40 22.78
N LEU A 41 -12.76 -11.76 23.80
CA LEU A 41 -11.43 -12.10 24.28
C LEU A 41 -11.43 -13.47 24.94
N GLN A 42 -10.51 -14.35 24.55
CA GLN A 42 -10.39 -15.69 25.13
C GLN A 42 -9.38 -15.74 26.28
N GLN A 43 -8.22 -15.11 26.09
CA GLN A 43 -7.16 -15.07 27.09
C GLN A 43 -6.40 -13.75 27.00
N ILE A 44 -5.93 -13.29 28.14
CA ILE A 44 -5.04 -12.13 28.29
C ILE A 44 -3.73 -12.64 28.88
N SER A 45 -2.62 -12.17 28.33
CA SER A 45 -1.29 -12.48 28.83
C SER A 45 -0.49 -11.21 29.05
N VAL A 46 0.39 -11.23 30.05
CA VAL A 46 1.40 -10.20 30.30
C VAL A 46 2.78 -10.81 30.09
N TYR A 47 3.73 -10.00 29.65
CA TYR A 47 5.10 -10.44 29.42
C TYR A 47 5.94 -10.27 30.70
N ASN A 48 6.39 -11.39 31.26
CA ASN A 48 7.34 -11.45 32.36
C ASN A 48 8.72 -11.86 31.81
N GLY A 49 9.51 -10.86 31.40
CA GLY A 49 10.75 -11.09 30.66
C GLY A 49 10.47 -11.78 29.33
N ALA A 50 11.07 -12.96 29.11
CA ALA A 50 10.86 -13.77 27.92
C ALA A 50 9.60 -14.67 27.99
N LYS A 51 9.00 -14.82 29.18
CA LYS A 51 7.84 -15.70 29.39
C LYS A 51 6.54 -14.91 29.29
N ARG A 52 5.53 -15.54 28.72
CA ARG A 52 4.15 -15.03 28.71
C ARG A 52 3.39 -15.70 29.84
N GLU A 53 2.79 -14.90 30.71
CA GLU A 53 1.95 -15.38 31.81
C GLU A 53 0.50 -14.97 31.56
N THR A 54 -0.41 -15.95 31.60
CA THR A 54 -1.84 -15.70 31.43
C THR A 54 -2.40 -15.09 32.72
N VAL A 55 -3.12 -13.99 32.59
CA VAL A 55 -3.75 -13.26 33.70
C VAL A 55 -5.25 -13.12 33.48
N GLU A 56 -6.02 -13.02 34.56
CA GLU A 56 -7.47 -12.82 34.48
C GLU A 56 -7.84 -11.40 34.05
N SER A 57 -7.06 -10.41 34.49
CA SER A 57 -7.27 -9.00 34.15
C SER A 57 -5.95 -8.25 34.04
N ALA A 58 -5.93 -7.22 33.18
CA ALA A 58 -4.80 -6.32 33.01
C ALA A 58 -5.26 -4.86 32.98
N PRO A 59 -4.74 -3.98 33.86
CA PRO A 59 -5.08 -2.57 33.86
C PRO A 59 -4.28 -1.79 32.81
N ALA A 60 -4.74 -0.57 32.49
CA ALA A 60 -4.07 0.36 31.60
C ALA A 60 -2.59 0.58 31.97
N GLY A 61 -1.78 0.84 30.94
CA GLY A 61 -0.33 1.02 31.04
C GLY A 61 0.48 -0.22 30.68
N ASN A 62 -0.12 -1.42 30.74
CA ASN A 62 0.57 -2.68 30.46
C ASN A 62 0.71 -2.98 28.96
N ILE A 63 1.78 -3.70 28.62
CA ILE A 63 1.92 -4.41 27.34
C ILE A 63 1.32 -5.80 27.53
N ILE A 64 0.32 -6.11 26.70
CA ILE A 64 -0.49 -7.32 26.84
C ILE A 64 -0.50 -8.11 25.53
N GLY A 65 -0.63 -9.43 25.65
CA GLY A 65 -0.94 -10.34 24.56
C GLY A 65 -2.40 -10.78 24.65
N LEU A 66 -3.17 -10.51 23.60
CA LEU A 66 -4.59 -10.85 23.49
C LEU A 66 -4.77 -12.05 22.57
N VAL A 67 -5.51 -13.05 23.04
CA VAL A 67 -5.90 -14.23 22.26
C VAL A 67 -7.39 -14.18 21.96
N GLY A 68 -7.77 -14.57 20.75
CA GLY A 68 -9.16 -14.62 20.29
C GLY A 68 -9.57 -13.50 19.33
N LEU A 69 -8.68 -12.54 19.07
CA LEU A 69 -8.89 -11.45 18.10
C LEU A 69 -8.76 -11.95 16.65
N LYS A 70 -9.80 -12.62 16.15
CA LYS A 70 -9.83 -13.19 14.80
C LYS A 70 -9.74 -12.10 13.74
N GLY A 71 -8.70 -12.17 12.90
CA GLY A 71 -8.53 -11.24 11.78
C GLY A 71 -7.96 -9.87 12.15
N VAL A 72 -7.40 -9.73 13.35
CA VAL A 72 -6.64 -8.54 13.76
C VAL A 72 -5.44 -8.30 12.84
N PHE A 73 -5.10 -7.04 12.57
CA PHE A 73 -3.89 -6.65 11.86
C PHE A 73 -3.06 -5.66 12.70
N SER A 74 -1.78 -5.48 12.35
CA SER A 74 -0.93 -4.51 13.06
C SER A 74 -1.47 -3.09 12.88
N GLY A 75 -1.59 -2.34 13.97
CA GLY A 75 -2.23 -1.03 14.01
C GLY A 75 -3.73 -1.07 14.35
N GLU A 76 -4.38 -2.23 14.47
CA GLU A 76 -5.81 -2.33 14.83
C GLU A 76 -6.09 -1.71 16.21
N THR A 77 -7.21 -0.98 16.30
CA THR A 77 -7.67 -0.36 17.54
C THR A 77 -8.80 -1.20 18.12
N VAL A 78 -8.58 -1.67 19.35
CA VAL A 78 -9.55 -2.46 20.11
C VAL A 78 -10.07 -1.59 21.25
N SER A 79 -11.40 -1.47 21.35
CA SER A 79 -12.07 -0.63 22.35
C SER A 79 -13.34 -1.30 22.88
N SER A 80 -13.80 -0.89 24.06
CA SER A 80 -15.13 -1.25 24.57
C SER A 80 -16.25 -0.42 23.92
N VAL A 81 -15.92 0.72 23.32
CA VAL A 81 -16.88 1.63 22.68
C VAL A 81 -16.78 1.47 21.17
N ALA A 82 -17.92 1.24 20.51
CA ALA A 82 -17.98 0.99 19.07
C ALA A 82 -17.57 2.20 18.20
N ASP A 83 -17.90 3.42 18.63
CA ASP A 83 -17.66 4.68 17.90
C ASP A 83 -16.40 5.42 18.36
N MET A 84 -15.39 4.69 18.86
CA MET A 84 -14.09 5.29 19.17
C MET A 84 -13.37 5.68 17.88
N GLU A 85 -12.76 6.87 17.85
CA GLU A 85 -11.84 7.22 16.77
C GLU A 85 -10.61 6.30 16.83
N PRO A 86 -10.28 5.57 15.73
CA PRO A 86 -9.15 4.65 15.74
C PRO A 86 -7.84 5.42 15.92
N PHE A 87 -6.85 4.78 16.56
CA PHE A 87 -5.49 5.28 16.50
C PHE A 87 -4.98 5.24 15.06
N GLU A 88 -4.03 6.13 14.76
CA GLU A 88 -3.37 6.15 13.46
C GLU A 88 -2.83 4.76 13.11
N ALA A 89 -3.12 4.33 11.88
CA ALA A 89 -2.55 3.10 11.35
C ALA A 89 -1.02 3.22 11.36
N ILE A 90 -0.33 2.18 11.81
CA ILE A 90 1.12 2.10 11.72
C ILE A 90 1.48 1.94 10.24
N LYS A 91 1.52 3.05 9.50
CA LYS A 91 2.02 3.08 8.13
C LYS A 91 3.54 3.01 8.21
N HIS A 92 4.09 1.89 7.76
CA HIS A 92 5.53 1.81 7.54
C HIS A 92 5.89 2.78 6.41
N ILE A 93 6.81 3.71 6.68
CA ILE A 93 7.24 4.77 5.75
C ILE A 93 7.97 4.20 4.51
N PHE A 94 8.39 2.93 4.59
CA PHE A 94 9.19 2.28 3.58
C PHE A 94 8.34 1.29 2.78
N GLU A 95 8.28 1.54 1.48
CA GLU A 95 7.72 0.62 0.51
C GLU A 95 8.72 -0.53 0.25
N PRO A 96 8.25 -1.75 -0.07
CA PRO A 96 9.13 -2.83 -0.45
C PRO A 96 9.87 -2.48 -1.75
N VAL A 97 11.17 -2.79 -1.79
CA VAL A 97 12.09 -2.41 -2.87
C VAL A 97 12.69 -3.60 -3.60
N ILE A 98 12.58 -4.80 -3.03
CA ILE A 98 13.07 -6.04 -3.64
C ILE A 98 11.93 -7.06 -3.69
N THR A 99 11.80 -7.75 -4.82
CA THR A 99 10.82 -8.82 -5.03
C THR A 99 11.53 -10.12 -5.37
N LYS A 100 10.96 -11.24 -4.93
CA LYS A 100 11.43 -12.61 -5.21
C LYS A 100 10.23 -13.47 -5.53
N ALA A 101 10.33 -14.33 -6.54
CA ALA A 101 9.31 -15.35 -6.77
C ALA A 101 9.55 -16.51 -5.79
N ILE A 102 8.47 -17.03 -5.21
CA ILE A 102 8.46 -18.19 -4.32
C ILE A 102 7.50 -19.24 -4.87
N GLU A 103 7.96 -20.48 -4.90
CA GLU A 103 7.17 -21.62 -5.33
C GLU A 103 7.36 -22.78 -4.36
N ALA A 104 6.33 -23.62 -4.22
CA ALA A 104 6.45 -24.86 -3.48
C ALA A 104 7.19 -25.88 -4.36
N LYS A 105 8.23 -26.54 -3.82
CA LYS A 105 8.92 -27.61 -4.56
C LYS A 105 8.01 -28.78 -4.91
N LYS A 106 7.01 -29.02 -4.05
CA LYS A 106 6.02 -30.07 -4.24
C LYS A 106 4.67 -29.44 -4.54
N PRO A 107 4.00 -29.83 -5.64
CA PRO A 107 2.65 -29.34 -5.94
C PRO A 107 1.62 -29.62 -4.84
N SER A 108 1.83 -30.67 -4.04
CA SER A 108 0.99 -31.01 -2.88
C SER A 108 0.99 -29.92 -1.80
N ASP A 109 2.05 -29.12 -1.71
CA ASP A 109 2.26 -28.17 -0.64
C ASP A 109 1.76 -26.76 -1.02
N LEU A 110 1.24 -26.57 -2.24
CA LEU A 110 0.72 -25.28 -2.73
C LEU A 110 -0.37 -24.67 -1.83
N PRO A 111 -1.42 -25.41 -1.39
CA PRO A 111 -2.44 -24.83 -0.51
C PRO A 111 -1.85 -24.37 0.83
N LYS A 112 -0.89 -25.14 1.34
CA LYS A 112 -0.18 -24.83 2.59
C LYS A 112 0.74 -23.62 2.43
N LEU A 113 1.41 -23.47 1.28
CA LEU A 113 2.22 -22.30 0.97
C LEU A 113 1.38 -21.03 0.97
N ILE A 114 0.22 -21.03 0.31
CA ILE A 114 -0.69 -19.87 0.28
C ILE A 114 -1.13 -19.48 1.70
N GLU A 115 -1.48 -20.45 2.54
CA GLU A 115 -1.84 -20.18 3.93
C GLU A 115 -0.67 -19.57 4.72
N VAL A 116 0.53 -20.13 4.56
CA VAL A 116 1.75 -19.64 5.23
C VAL A 116 2.09 -18.22 4.77
N LEU A 117 2.02 -17.92 3.47
CA LEU A 117 2.29 -16.58 2.95
C LEU A 117 1.31 -15.54 3.49
N ARG A 118 0.02 -15.91 3.64
CA ARG A 118 -0.97 -15.06 4.30
C ARG A 118 -0.65 -14.82 5.77
N GLN A 119 -0.16 -15.83 6.48
CA GLN A 119 0.30 -15.68 7.87
C GLN A 119 1.52 -14.77 7.95
N VAL A 120 2.50 -14.94 7.06
CA VAL A 120 3.73 -14.11 7.02
C VAL A 120 3.39 -12.64 6.80
N ASN A 121 2.52 -12.31 5.83
CA ASN A 121 2.05 -10.94 5.59
C ASN A 121 1.32 -10.34 6.81
N LYS A 122 0.64 -11.17 7.59
CA LYS A 122 -0.05 -10.73 8.81
C LYS A 122 0.89 -10.50 9.99
N GLU A 123 1.93 -11.32 10.11
CA GLU A 123 2.99 -11.16 11.11
C GLU A 123 3.87 -9.94 10.82
N ASP A 124 4.19 -9.71 9.55
CA ASP A 124 5.02 -8.60 9.08
C ASP A 124 4.34 -7.83 7.93
N PRO A 125 3.73 -6.67 8.22
CA PRO A 125 3.01 -5.86 7.23
C PRO A 125 3.95 -5.14 6.24
N THR A 126 5.27 -5.19 6.43
CA THR A 126 6.22 -4.60 5.48
C THR A 126 6.44 -5.47 4.25
N ILE A 127 6.01 -6.73 4.32
CA ILE A 127 6.05 -7.68 3.21
C ILE A 127 4.78 -7.54 2.41
N LYS A 128 4.89 -7.44 1.08
CA LYS A 128 3.74 -7.58 0.18
C LYS A 128 3.82 -8.92 -0.53
N VAL A 129 2.74 -9.69 -0.43
CA VAL A 129 2.58 -10.95 -1.16
C VAL A 129 1.57 -10.74 -2.26
N GLU A 130 1.96 -11.06 -3.48
CA GLU A 130 1.10 -11.03 -4.67
C GLU A 130 1.07 -12.43 -5.29
N ILE A 131 -0.09 -12.83 -5.82
CA ILE A 131 -0.24 -14.10 -6.54
C ILE A 131 -0.46 -13.73 -8.00
N ASN A 132 0.48 -14.11 -8.85
CA ASN A 132 0.34 -13.91 -10.28
C ASN A 132 -0.58 -15.01 -10.84
N GLU A 133 -1.82 -14.65 -11.17
CA GLU A 133 -2.81 -15.60 -11.70
C GLU A 133 -2.45 -16.12 -13.10
N GLU A 134 -1.61 -15.40 -13.86
CA GLU A 134 -1.20 -15.79 -15.21
C GLU A 134 -0.09 -16.86 -15.19
N THR A 135 0.91 -16.70 -14.32
CA THR A 135 2.04 -17.63 -14.20
C THR A 135 1.83 -18.70 -13.13
N GLY A 136 0.93 -18.46 -12.17
CA GLY A 136 0.78 -19.28 -10.97
C GLY A 136 1.89 -19.07 -9.94
N GLU A 137 2.82 -18.14 -10.19
CA GLU A 137 3.92 -17.81 -9.28
C GLU A 137 3.42 -16.93 -8.13
N HIS A 138 4.04 -17.07 -6.96
CA HIS A 138 3.82 -16.16 -5.85
C HIS A 138 5.00 -15.20 -5.74
N LEU A 139 4.74 -13.90 -5.71
CA LEU A 139 5.74 -12.86 -5.58
C LEU A 139 5.76 -12.35 -4.13
N ILE A 140 6.92 -12.39 -3.49
CA ILE A 140 7.15 -11.78 -2.17
C ILE A 140 8.01 -10.54 -2.37
N SER A 141 7.49 -9.39 -1.96
CA SER A 141 8.20 -8.12 -1.98
C SER A 141 8.53 -7.66 -0.56
N GLY A 142 9.76 -7.23 -0.32
CA GLY A 142 10.25 -6.82 1.00
C GLY A 142 11.27 -5.68 0.93
N MET A 143 11.83 -5.32 2.09
CA MET A 143 12.73 -4.17 2.23
C MET A 143 14.17 -4.42 1.74
N GLY A 144 14.58 -5.68 1.60
CA GLY A 144 15.97 -6.04 1.30
C GLY A 144 16.17 -7.53 1.13
N GLU A 145 17.35 -7.92 0.64
CA GLU A 145 17.70 -9.31 0.36
C GLU A 145 17.70 -10.16 1.64
N LEU A 146 18.41 -9.70 2.68
CA LEU A 146 18.44 -10.38 3.99
C LEU A 146 17.04 -10.55 4.58
N HIS A 147 16.17 -9.55 4.40
CA HIS A 147 14.81 -9.63 4.89
C HIS A 147 14.06 -10.79 4.21
N LEU A 148 14.13 -10.90 2.88
CA LEU A 148 13.50 -12.00 2.14
C LEU A 148 14.13 -13.37 2.47
N GLU A 149 15.45 -13.42 2.71
CA GLU A 149 16.14 -14.64 3.11
C GLU A 149 15.70 -15.15 4.48
N VAL A 150 15.55 -14.25 5.47
CA VAL A 150 15.02 -14.61 6.80
C VAL A 150 13.62 -15.20 6.65
N ILE A 151 12.76 -14.59 5.83
CA ILE A 151 11.39 -15.07 5.62
C ILE A 151 11.39 -16.44 4.94
N GLU A 152 12.22 -16.64 3.92
CA GLU A 152 12.38 -17.95 3.28
C GLU A 152 12.80 -19.03 4.30
N ASN A 153 13.78 -18.73 5.14
CA ASN A 153 14.24 -19.64 6.17
C ASN A 153 13.16 -19.93 7.21
N ARG A 154 12.36 -18.95 7.61
CA ARG A 154 11.22 -19.15 8.53
C ARG A 154 10.14 -20.04 7.91
N ILE A 155 9.84 -19.88 6.63
CA ILE A 155 8.88 -20.74 5.91
C ILE A 155 9.36 -22.20 5.91
N LYS A 156 10.66 -22.44 5.64
CA LYS A 156 11.26 -23.78 5.66
C LYS A 156 11.30 -24.39 7.06
N THR A 157 11.81 -23.65 8.05
CA THR A 157 12.10 -24.16 9.40
C THR A 157 10.88 -24.21 10.33
N GLU A 158 10.09 -23.13 10.39
CA GLU A 158 8.98 -23.03 11.34
C GLU A 158 7.70 -23.67 10.82
N LYS A 159 7.43 -23.49 9.52
CA LYS A 159 6.17 -23.87 8.87
C LYS A 159 6.29 -25.20 8.08
N GLY A 160 7.52 -25.65 7.84
CA GLY A 160 7.80 -26.95 7.22
C GLY A 160 7.26 -27.05 5.79
N VAL A 161 7.46 -26.00 5.00
CA VAL A 161 7.15 -25.99 3.56
C VAL A 161 8.47 -25.81 2.82
N ASP A 162 8.81 -26.77 1.95
CA ASP A 162 10.03 -26.68 1.16
C ASP A 162 9.77 -25.84 -0.10
N VAL A 163 10.45 -24.69 -0.18
CA VAL A 163 10.23 -23.67 -1.20
C VAL A 163 11.47 -23.45 -2.06
N THR A 164 11.25 -23.17 -3.33
CA THR A 164 12.23 -22.65 -4.28
C THR A 164 12.00 -21.17 -4.48
N THR A 165 13.08 -20.42 -4.63
CA THR A 165 13.01 -18.97 -4.79
C THR A 165 13.91 -18.51 -5.93
N SER A 166 13.47 -17.52 -6.69
CA SER A 166 14.25 -16.92 -7.78
C SER A 166 15.27 -15.90 -7.26
N PRO A 167 16.24 -15.41 -8.05
CA PRO A 167 17.09 -14.30 -7.64
C PRO A 167 16.25 -13.04 -7.32
N PRO A 168 16.65 -12.22 -6.33
CA PRO A 168 15.95 -10.99 -6.01
C PRO A 168 16.01 -10.00 -7.19
N ILE A 169 14.86 -9.43 -7.53
CA ILE A 169 14.73 -8.34 -8.51
C ILE A 169 14.41 -7.03 -7.78
N VAL A 170 14.91 -5.92 -8.32
CA VAL A 170 14.65 -4.59 -7.78
C VAL A 170 13.31 -4.10 -8.32
N VAL A 171 12.46 -3.57 -7.44
CA VAL A 171 11.21 -2.91 -7.84
C VAL A 171 11.54 -1.49 -8.26
N TYR A 172 11.39 -1.22 -9.55
CA TYR A 172 11.57 0.11 -10.09
C TYR A 172 10.27 0.92 -9.96
N ARG A 173 10.34 2.22 -10.24
CA ARG A 173 9.16 3.08 -10.29
C ARG A 173 9.17 3.96 -11.52
N GLU A 174 8.01 4.14 -12.14
CA GLU A 174 7.87 5.01 -13.30
C GLU A 174 7.44 6.42 -12.89
N THR A 175 7.99 7.44 -13.55
CA THR A 175 7.52 8.82 -13.43
C THR A 175 7.74 9.58 -14.74
N ILE A 176 7.47 10.88 -14.74
CA ILE A 176 7.65 11.77 -15.88
C ILE A 176 8.55 12.95 -15.51
N THR A 177 9.28 13.47 -16.49
CA THR A 177 10.22 14.59 -16.31
C THR A 177 9.55 15.95 -16.44
N ARG A 178 8.53 16.07 -17.29
CA ARG A 178 7.94 17.36 -17.68
C ARG A 178 6.44 17.26 -17.85
N GLU A 179 5.78 18.40 -17.92
CA GLU A 179 4.37 18.46 -18.28
C GLU A 179 4.19 18.06 -19.76
N GLY A 180 3.31 17.07 -19.99
CA GLY A 180 2.99 16.57 -21.31
C GLY A 180 1.93 17.41 -22.04
N PRO A 181 1.78 17.26 -23.36
CA PRO A 181 0.64 17.79 -24.09
C PRO A 181 -0.66 17.11 -23.63
N GLU A 182 -1.78 17.74 -23.94
CA GLU A 182 -3.10 17.09 -23.77
C GLU A 182 -3.25 15.96 -24.79
N VAL A 183 -3.67 14.78 -24.33
CA VAL A 183 -3.86 13.58 -25.15
C VAL A 183 -5.32 13.18 -25.15
N GLU A 184 -5.86 12.93 -26.34
CA GLU A 184 -7.23 12.46 -26.57
C GLU A 184 -7.29 10.93 -26.52
N GLY A 185 -8.14 10.38 -25.66
CA GLY A 185 -8.51 8.98 -25.60
C GLY A 185 -9.92 8.78 -26.11
N LYS A 186 -10.12 7.81 -27.00
CA LYS A 186 -11.42 7.53 -27.63
C LYS A 186 -11.95 6.20 -27.15
N SER A 187 -13.24 6.12 -26.86
CA SER A 187 -13.88 4.83 -26.63
C SER A 187 -13.89 4.00 -27.92
N PRO A 188 -13.95 2.65 -27.83
CA PRO A 188 -14.10 1.76 -28.98
C PRO A 188 -15.24 2.15 -29.93
N ASN A 189 -16.38 2.59 -29.37
CA ASN A 189 -17.52 3.10 -30.15
C ASN A 189 -17.35 4.54 -30.68
N LYS A 190 -16.23 5.21 -30.39
CA LYS A 190 -15.87 6.58 -30.79
C LYS A 190 -16.81 7.70 -30.30
N HIS A 191 -17.79 7.38 -29.46
CA HIS A 191 -18.74 8.35 -28.95
C HIS A 191 -18.21 9.14 -27.75
N ASN A 192 -17.37 8.51 -26.92
CA ASN A 192 -16.80 9.14 -25.74
C ASN A 192 -15.34 9.52 -26.00
N LYS A 193 -14.96 10.70 -25.50
CA LYS A 193 -13.61 11.23 -25.61
C LYS A 193 -13.16 11.78 -24.27
N PHE A 194 -11.94 11.45 -23.89
CA PHE A 194 -11.31 11.95 -22.66
C PHE A 194 -10.05 12.70 -23.05
N TYR A 195 -9.89 13.91 -22.53
CA TYR A 195 -8.70 14.72 -22.76
C TYR A 195 -7.91 14.80 -21.47
N ILE A 196 -6.74 14.18 -21.47
CA ILE A 196 -5.93 14.02 -20.27
C ILE A 196 -4.58 14.69 -20.45
N LYS A 197 -4.13 15.35 -19.39
CA LYS A 197 -2.80 15.94 -19.30
C LYS A 197 -2.10 15.43 -18.05
N VAL A 198 -0.80 15.21 -18.12
CA VAL A 198 0.01 14.77 -16.98
C VAL A 198 1.13 15.76 -16.72
N ALA A 199 1.46 15.93 -15.45
CA ALA A 199 2.59 16.76 -15.02
C ALA A 199 3.27 16.15 -13.80
N PRO A 200 4.57 16.44 -13.58
CA PRO A 200 5.25 16.07 -12.34
C PRO A 200 4.54 16.66 -11.13
N LEU A 201 4.50 15.89 -10.04
CA LEU A 201 3.95 16.34 -8.77
C LEU A 201 4.99 17.20 -8.02
N GLU A 202 4.52 18.25 -7.36
CA GLU A 202 5.33 19.08 -6.48
C GLU A 202 5.94 18.26 -5.34
N GLU A 203 7.22 18.50 -5.02
CA GLU A 203 7.97 17.70 -4.02
C GLU A 203 7.33 17.76 -2.63
N ASP A 204 6.83 18.94 -2.22
CA ASP A 204 6.17 19.14 -0.93
C ASP A 204 4.91 18.26 -0.79
N ILE A 205 4.11 18.17 -1.86
CA ILE A 205 2.91 17.36 -1.89
C ILE A 205 3.28 15.87 -1.80
N TYR A 206 4.27 15.43 -2.58
CA TYR A 206 4.74 14.05 -2.53
C TYR A 206 5.30 13.69 -1.13
N ALA A 207 6.05 14.59 -0.51
CA ALA A 207 6.57 14.41 0.83
C ALA A 207 5.45 14.30 1.88
N ALA A 208 4.40 15.12 1.77
CA ALA A 208 3.24 15.06 2.64
C ALA A 208 2.43 13.76 2.48
N ILE A 209 2.30 13.25 1.25
CA ILE A 209 1.70 11.92 1.00
C ILE A 209 2.55 10.83 1.67
N LYS A 210 3.87 10.85 1.50
CA LYS A 210 4.77 9.85 2.07
C LYS A 210 4.80 9.86 3.60
N LYS A 211 4.67 11.04 4.22
CA LYS A 211 4.54 11.19 5.69
C LYS A 211 3.17 10.76 6.22
N GLY A 212 2.17 10.60 5.34
CA GLY A 212 0.81 10.27 5.72
C GLY A 212 -0.04 11.47 6.17
N GLU A 213 0.46 12.70 6.00
CA GLU A 213 -0.32 13.92 6.23
C GLU A 213 -1.45 14.05 5.18
N ILE A 214 -1.19 13.57 3.97
CA ILE A 214 -2.19 13.36 2.92
C ILE A 214 -2.50 11.86 2.85
N ASN A 215 -3.75 11.51 3.11
CA ASN A 215 -4.20 10.12 3.03
C ASN A 215 -4.42 9.68 1.58
N GLU A 216 -3.94 8.48 1.26
CA GLU A 216 -4.25 7.82 -0.01
C GLU A 216 -5.67 7.25 -0.01
N GLY A 217 -6.31 7.28 -1.17
CA GLY A 217 -7.66 6.77 -1.41
C GLY A 217 -8.52 7.68 -2.28
N ARG A 218 -9.71 7.16 -2.63
CA ARG A 218 -10.72 7.88 -3.43
C ARG A 218 -11.44 8.93 -2.59
N VAL A 219 -11.52 10.15 -3.12
CA VAL A 219 -12.18 11.29 -2.50
C VAL A 219 -13.67 11.28 -2.87
N LYS A 220 -14.48 10.59 -2.05
CA LYS A 220 -15.93 10.42 -2.30
C LYS A 220 -16.81 11.57 -1.80
N LYS A 221 -16.34 12.36 -0.83
CA LYS A 221 -17.07 13.48 -0.20
C LYS A 221 -16.17 14.72 -0.10
N LYS A 222 -16.73 15.85 0.35
CA LYS A 222 -15.95 17.05 0.69
C LYS A 222 -14.97 16.71 1.82
N ASP A 223 -13.75 16.36 1.46
CA ASP A 223 -12.67 16.10 2.41
C ASP A 223 -11.92 17.41 2.68
N GLU A 224 -12.44 18.18 3.65
CA GLU A 224 -11.85 19.46 4.02
C GLU A 224 -10.44 19.30 4.62
N GLN A 225 -10.11 18.13 5.17
CA GLN A 225 -8.78 17.86 5.71
C GLN A 225 -7.78 17.71 4.57
N LEU A 226 -8.10 16.91 3.56
CA LEU A 226 -7.29 16.76 2.35
C LEU A 226 -7.05 18.10 1.65
N TRP A 227 -8.09 18.93 1.51
CA TRP A 227 -7.95 20.22 0.83
C TRP A 227 -7.04 21.17 1.59
N LYS A 228 -7.17 21.24 2.91
CA LYS A 228 -6.30 22.07 3.75
C LYS A 228 -4.84 21.57 3.70
N ALA A 229 -4.63 20.26 3.71
CA ALA A 229 -3.30 19.67 3.60
C ALA A 229 -2.64 20.00 2.24
N LEU A 230 -3.39 19.87 1.14
CA LEU A 230 -2.92 20.23 -0.20
C LEU A 230 -2.63 21.74 -0.34
N GLU A 231 -3.50 22.59 0.21
CA GLU A 231 -3.32 24.05 0.19
C GLU A 231 -2.12 24.49 1.03
N ALA A 232 -1.84 23.81 2.15
CA ALA A 232 -0.64 24.02 2.95
C ALA A 232 0.64 23.65 2.18
N CYS A 233 0.57 22.68 1.27
CA CYS A 233 1.66 22.25 0.40
C CYS A 233 1.73 23.05 -0.92
N SER A 234 1.31 24.32 -0.90
CA SER A 234 1.36 25.24 -2.05
C SER A 234 0.46 24.90 -3.25
N MET A 235 -0.52 23.98 -3.10
CA MET A 235 -1.50 23.72 -4.16
C MET A 235 -2.58 24.82 -4.20
N ASN A 236 -2.97 25.26 -5.39
CA ASN A 236 -4.05 26.24 -5.55
C ASN A 236 -5.39 25.69 -5.00
N SER A 237 -6.11 26.49 -4.20
CA SER A 237 -7.41 26.12 -3.60
C SER A 237 -8.48 25.71 -4.62
N LYS A 238 -8.38 26.13 -5.88
CA LYS A 238 -9.29 25.68 -6.95
C LYS A 238 -8.97 24.26 -7.41
N THR A 239 -7.71 23.88 -7.39
CA THR A 239 -7.20 22.58 -7.83
C THR A 239 -7.30 21.54 -6.71
N SER A 240 -7.02 21.92 -5.46
CA SER A 240 -7.16 21.04 -4.28
C SER A 240 -8.57 20.43 -4.17
N ARG A 241 -9.60 21.26 -4.37
CA ARG A 241 -11.02 20.85 -4.32
C ARG A 241 -11.45 19.91 -5.43
N ARG A 242 -10.63 19.78 -6.47
CA ARG A 242 -10.89 18.96 -7.66
C ARG A 242 -10.13 17.65 -7.65
N VAL A 243 -9.33 17.38 -6.62
CA VAL A 243 -8.69 16.08 -6.42
C VAL A 243 -9.77 15.03 -6.19
N ARG A 244 -9.73 13.97 -7.00
CA ARG A 244 -10.68 12.85 -6.98
C ARG A 244 -10.06 11.59 -6.40
N ASN A 245 -8.77 11.37 -6.61
CA ASN A 245 -8.09 10.18 -6.14
C ASN A 245 -6.63 10.50 -5.80
N VAL A 246 -6.13 9.88 -4.73
CA VAL A 246 -4.72 9.87 -4.35
C VAL A 246 -4.28 8.41 -4.29
N PHE A 247 -3.33 8.00 -5.13
CA PHE A 247 -2.97 6.59 -5.25
C PHE A 247 -1.48 6.41 -5.60
N ASN A 248 -0.76 5.61 -4.82
CA ASN A 248 0.67 5.32 -5.00
C ASN A 248 1.53 6.60 -5.16
N GLY A 249 1.25 7.64 -4.37
CA GLY A 249 1.94 8.93 -4.51
C GLY A 249 1.61 9.72 -5.79
N ASN A 250 0.47 9.45 -6.43
CA ASN A 250 -0.04 10.18 -7.60
C ASN A 250 -1.40 10.81 -7.30
N LEU A 251 -1.72 11.90 -7.99
CA LEU A 251 -3.01 12.61 -7.88
C LEU A 251 -3.82 12.49 -9.17
N LEU A 252 -5.12 12.26 -9.04
CA LEU A 252 -6.10 12.45 -10.11
C LEU A 252 -6.95 13.69 -9.85
N ILE A 253 -6.99 14.61 -10.80
CA ILE A 253 -7.60 15.93 -10.69
C ILE A 253 -8.62 16.13 -11.81
N ASP A 254 -9.84 16.49 -11.44
CA ASP A 254 -10.94 16.77 -12.37
C ASP A 254 -11.02 18.27 -12.72
N MET A 255 -10.41 18.66 -13.84
CA MET A 255 -10.38 20.04 -14.32
C MET A 255 -11.59 20.41 -15.20
N THR A 256 -12.52 19.48 -15.43
CA THR A 256 -13.70 19.67 -16.26
C THR A 256 -14.68 20.69 -15.67
N ARG A 257 -15.56 21.26 -16.51
CA ARG A 257 -16.61 22.20 -16.08
C ARG A 257 -17.88 21.98 -16.88
N GLY A 258 -19.01 21.80 -16.19
CA GLY A 258 -20.34 21.77 -16.82
C GLY A 258 -20.62 20.54 -17.69
N ILE A 259 -19.84 19.47 -17.56
CA ILE A 259 -20.06 18.24 -18.32
C ILE A 259 -21.17 17.42 -17.64
N VAL A 260 -22.21 17.11 -18.42
CA VAL A 260 -23.33 16.29 -17.98
C VAL A 260 -22.88 14.82 -17.89
N HIS A 261 -23.40 14.06 -16.92
CA HIS A 261 -23.12 12.62 -16.73
C HIS A 261 -21.71 12.24 -16.25
N VAL A 262 -20.84 13.20 -15.89
CA VAL A 262 -19.51 12.88 -15.32
C VAL A 262 -19.61 11.99 -14.08
N GLY A 263 -20.62 12.21 -13.24
CA GLY A 263 -20.84 11.41 -12.03
C GLY A 263 -21.05 9.92 -12.30
N GLU A 264 -21.52 9.55 -13.50
CA GLU A 264 -21.71 8.15 -13.89
C GLU A 264 -20.40 7.48 -14.32
N VAL A 265 -19.44 8.26 -14.85
CA VAL A 265 -18.19 7.74 -15.43
C VAL A 265 -16.97 7.91 -14.54
N ILE A 266 -17.01 8.82 -13.57
CA ILE A 266 -15.84 9.20 -12.77
C ILE A 266 -15.26 8.02 -11.97
N GLU A 267 -16.09 7.10 -11.48
CA GLU A 267 -15.62 5.88 -10.81
C GLU A 267 -14.82 4.99 -11.77
N MET A 268 -15.28 4.82 -13.01
CA MET A 268 -14.55 4.08 -14.04
C MET A 268 -13.24 4.78 -14.43
N VAL A 269 -13.22 6.12 -14.43
CA VAL A 269 -11.99 6.89 -14.65
C VAL A 269 -10.99 6.64 -13.51
N MET A 270 -11.46 6.60 -12.26
CA MET A 270 -10.62 6.27 -11.10
C MET A 270 -10.09 4.84 -11.17
N ASP A 271 -10.91 3.87 -11.57
CA ASP A 271 -10.48 2.47 -11.77
C ASP A 271 -9.37 2.39 -12.84
N ALA A 272 -9.54 3.06 -13.99
CA ALA A 272 -8.55 3.09 -15.05
C ALA A 272 -7.26 3.81 -14.63
N PHE A 273 -7.37 4.86 -13.82
CA PHE A 273 -6.23 5.55 -13.24
C PHE A 273 -5.44 4.65 -12.30
N GLU A 274 -6.08 4.00 -11.32
CA GLU A 274 -5.42 3.10 -10.38
C GLU A 274 -4.70 1.95 -11.10
N ASP A 275 -5.31 1.40 -12.14
CA ASP A 275 -4.71 0.35 -12.97
C ASP A 275 -3.45 0.82 -13.71
N VAL A 276 -3.50 1.96 -14.42
CA VAL A 276 -2.32 2.51 -15.10
C VAL A 276 -1.23 2.93 -14.10
N MET A 277 -1.61 3.43 -12.92
CA MET A 277 -0.63 3.80 -11.90
C MET A 277 -0.02 2.57 -11.20
N THR A 278 -0.68 1.41 -11.25
CA THR A 278 -0.12 0.15 -10.74
C THR A 278 0.86 -0.46 -11.74
N SER A 279 0.57 -0.36 -13.04
CA SER A 279 1.43 -0.86 -14.12
C SER A 279 1.64 0.21 -15.19
N GLY A 280 2.77 0.91 -15.08
CA GLY A 280 3.15 1.99 -15.97
C GLY A 280 3.41 1.56 -17.42
N PRO A 281 3.46 2.52 -18.37
CA PRO A 281 3.60 2.24 -19.79
C PRO A 281 5.02 1.83 -20.25
N LEU A 282 6.08 2.10 -19.48
CA LEU A 282 7.45 1.78 -19.92
C LEU A 282 7.81 0.32 -19.67
N ALA A 283 7.68 -0.13 -18.44
CA ALA A 283 8.16 -1.42 -17.96
C ALA A 283 7.09 -2.18 -17.15
N ARG A 284 5.86 -1.64 -17.06
CA ARG A 284 4.78 -2.13 -16.18
C ARG A 284 5.12 -2.02 -14.70
N GLU A 285 6.01 -1.09 -14.36
CA GLU A 285 6.40 -0.83 -12.98
C GLU A 285 5.45 0.20 -12.36
N PRO A 286 5.26 0.20 -11.03
CA PRO A 286 4.34 1.13 -10.40
C PRO A 286 4.75 2.60 -10.61
N CYS A 287 3.77 3.43 -10.95
CA CYS A 287 3.95 4.85 -11.17
C CYS A 287 4.02 5.64 -9.86
N MET A 288 4.78 6.73 -9.82
CA MET A 288 4.84 7.66 -8.68
C MET A 288 5.10 9.11 -9.10
N ARG A 289 4.80 10.06 -8.21
CA ARG A 289 5.14 11.50 -8.34
C ARG A 289 4.49 12.21 -9.53
N MET A 290 3.23 11.91 -9.82
CA MET A 290 2.52 12.54 -10.94
C MET A 290 1.18 13.11 -10.53
N LYS A 291 0.80 14.20 -11.18
CA LYS A 291 -0.58 14.69 -11.22
C LYS A 291 -1.17 14.47 -12.61
N VAL A 292 -2.30 13.78 -12.63
CA VAL A 292 -3.11 13.49 -13.80
C VAL A 292 -4.30 14.44 -13.78
N MET A 293 -4.47 15.21 -14.83
CA MET A 293 -5.52 16.22 -14.96
C MET A 293 -6.46 15.83 -16.10
N ILE A 294 -7.74 15.67 -15.78
CA ILE A 294 -8.80 15.48 -16.77
C ILE A 294 -9.22 16.88 -17.23
N MET A 295 -8.78 17.27 -18.42
CA MET A 295 -8.98 18.62 -18.95
C MET A 295 -10.39 18.80 -19.49
N ASP A 296 -10.86 17.83 -20.26
CA ASP A 296 -12.20 17.83 -20.86
C ASP A 296 -12.72 16.40 -21.09
N ILE A 297 -14.04 16.25 -21.18
CA ILE A 297 -14.70 14.98 -21.47
C ILE A 297 -15.89 15.23 -22.40
N LYS A 298 -15.95 14.47 -23.49
CA LYS A 298 -17.17 14.34 -24.31
C LYS A 298 -17.81 12.99 -24.03
N LEU A 299 -19.05 12.99 -23.58
CA LEU A 299 -19.82 11.77 -23.30
C LEU A 299 -21.02 11.66 -24.25
N HIS A 300 -21.36 10.43 -24.62
CA HIS A 300 -22.65 10.15 -25.28
C HIS A 300 -23.81 10.41 -24.32
N GLU A 301 -25.01 10.72 -24.80
CA GLU A 301 -26.18 10.99 -23.93
C GLU A 301 -26.70 9.73 -23.25
N ASP A 302 -26.81 8.63 -24.00
CA ASP A 302 -27.29 7.35 -23.47
C ASP A 302 -26.22 6.59 -22.67
N ALA A 303 -26.62 6.09 -21.49
CA ALA A 303 -25.78 5.30 -20.60
C ALA A 303 -25.24 4.00 -21.24
N ILE A 304 -26.00 3.40 -22.18
CA ILE A 304 -25.62 2.17 -22.88
C ILE A 304 -24.30 2.36 -23.66
N HIS A 305 -24.05 3.58 -24.15
CA HIS A 305 -22.84 3.91 -24.90
C HIS A 305 -21.67 4.36 -24.01
N ARG A 306 -21.84 4.36 -22.68
CA ARG A 306 -20.86 4.83 -21.68
C ARG A 306 -20.44 3.76 -20.66
N GLY A 307 -20.72 2.49 -20.94
CA GLY A 307 -20.35 1.40 -20.02
C GLY A 307 -18.84 1.22 -19.81
N PRO A 308 -18.42 0.34 -18.88
CA PRO A 308 -17.02 0.10 -18.55
C PRO A 308 -16.15 -0.30 -19.75
N ALA A 309 -16.70 -1.14 -20.64
CA ALA A 309 -16.03 -1.54 -21.88
C ALA A 309 -15.74 -0.37 -22.84
N GLN A 310 -16.37 0.79 -22.65
CA GLN A 310 -16.16 1.99 -23.44
C GLN A 310 -15.23 2.99 -22.74
N VAL A 311 -15.47 3.24 -21.45
CA VAL A 311 -14.74 4.27 -20.68
C VAL A 311 -13.34 3.81 -20.30
N LEU A 312 -13.19 2.59 -19.75
CA LEU A 312 -11.91 2.08 -19.28
C LEU A 312 -10.81 2.10 -20.35
N PRO A 313 -11.00 1.54 -21.57
CA PRO A 313 -9.96 1.59 -22.59
C PRO A 313 -9.63 3.01 -23.04
N ALA A 314 -10.64 3.88 -23.20
CA ALA A 314 -10.43 5.27 -23.62
C ALA A 314 -9.53 6.04 -22.63
N VAL A 315 -9.78 5.87 -21.33
CA VAL A 315 -9.03 6.52 -20.26
C VAL A 315 -7.63 5.91 -20.14
N ARG A 316 -7.51 4.57 -20.19
CA ARG A 316 -6.20 3.90 -20.16
C ARG A 316 -5.29 4.34 -21.30
N ASP A 317 -5.82 4.39 -22.52
CA ASP A 317 -5.05 4.75 -23.71
C ASP A 317 -4.62 6.22 -23.67
N SER A 318 -5.50 7.13 -23.25
CA SER A 318 -5.13 8.54 -23.07
C SER A 318 -4.11 8.74 -21.95
N LEU A 319 -4.24 8.04 -20.82
CA LEU A 319 -3.27 8.10 -19.73
C LEU A 319 -1.90 7.60 -20.18
N ARG A 320 -1.81 6.39 -20.75
CA ARG A 320 -0.55 5.83 -21.24
C ARG A 320 0.06 6.72 -22.30
N GLY A 321 -0.75 7.24 -23.23
CA GLY A 321 -0.31 8.20 -24.23
C GLY A 321 0.22 9.50 -23.62
N ALA A 322 -0.44 10.05 -22.61
CA ALA A 322 0.00 11.26 -21.92
C ALA A 322 1.34 11.05 -21.19
N LEU A 323 1.49 9.92 -20.50
CA LEU A 323 2.73 9.54 -19.80
C LEU A 323 3.91 9.40 -20.78
N ILE A 324 3.71 8.70 -21.91
CA ILE A 324 4.76 8.53 -22.93
C ILE A 324 5.19 9.89 -23.52
N ASN A 325 4.25 10.83 -23.71
CA ASN A 325 4.55 12.15 -24.27
C ASN A 325 5.14 13.13 -23.25
N ALA A 326 5.12 12.81 -21.96
CA ALA A 326 5.61 13.64 -20.87
C ALA A 326 7.08 13.39 -20.49
N GLY A 327 7.83 12.66 -21.33
CA GLY A 327 9.22 12.31 -21.08
C GLY A 327 9.34 11.34 -19.91
N PRO A 328 8.89 10.08 -20.09
CA PRO A 328 8.82 9.09 -19.04
C PRO A 328 10.24 8.64 -18.64
N LEU A 329 10.41 8.31 -17.36
CA LEU A 329 11.67 7.88 -16.77
C LEU A 329 11.42 6.81 -15.70
N ILE A 330 12.48 6.08 -15.35
CA ILE A 330 12.46 5.07 -14.30
C ILE A 330 13.33 5.52 -13.12
N PHE A 331 12.80 5.42 -11.91
CA PHE A 331 13.53 5.53 -10.66
C PHE A 331 13.97 4.15 -10.16
N GLU A 332 15.22 4.08 -9.71
CA GLU A 332 15.73 2.97 -8.91
C GLU A 332 15.66 3.33 -7.41
N PRO A 333 15.33 2.37 -6.54
CA PRO A 333 15.36 2.60 -5.10
C PRO A 333 16.81 2.74 -4.60
N VAL A 334 17.03 3.71 -3.71
CA VAL A 334 18.33 3.94 -3.05
C VAL A 334 18.18 3.71 -1.56
N GLN A 335 19.20 3.12 -0.95
CA GLN A 335 19.25 2.86 0.48
C GLN A 335 20.29 3.76 1.16
N VAL A 336 19.92 4.32 2.31
CA VAL A 336 20.87 4.97 3.20
C VAL A 336 21.43 3.90 4.13
N LEU A 337 22.72 3.61 4.00
CA LEU A 337 23.41 2.61 4.80
C LEU A 337 24.25 3.31 5.88
N GLN A 338 24.13 2.84 7.12
CA GLN A 338 25.06 3.19 8.19
C GLN A 338 26.11 2.08 8.29
N LEU A 339 27.38 2.45 8.18
CA LEU A 339 28.51 1.53 8.25
C LEU A 339 29.43 1.98 9.38
N ASP A 340 29.65 1.10 10.36
CA ASP A 340 30.52 1.34 11.50
C ASP A 340 31.72 0.38 11.43
N ALA A 341 32.93 0.93 11.52
CA ALA A 341 34.16 0.13 11.54
C ALA A 341 35.32 0.86 12.21
N PRO A 342 36.37 0.11 12.62
CA PRO A 342 37.63 0.71 13.06
C PRO A 342 38.24 1.62 12.00
N VAL A 343 38.94 2.67 12.45
CA VAL A 343 39.56 3.70 11.59
C VAL A 343 40.49 3.08 10.53
N GLU A 344 41.17 1.99 10.89
CA GLU A 344 42.09 1.24 10.02
C GLU A 344 41.42 0.70 8.75
N HIS A 345 40.11 0.42 8.78
CA HIS A 345 39.35 -0.15 7.66
C HIS A 345 38.52 0.89 6.89
N MET A 346 38.61 2.17 7.26
CA MET A 346 37.81 3.23 6.61
C MET A 346 38.10 3.37 5.11
N GLY A 347 39.36 3.17 4.70
CA GLY A 347 39.76 3.21 3.29
C GLY A 347 39.13 2.09 2.46
N ASP A 348 39.14 0.86 3.00
CA ASP A 348 38.56 -0.31 2.33
C ASP A 348 37.04 -0.20 2.22
N LEU A 349 36.38 0.31 3.27
CA LEU A 349 34.94 0.56 3.25
C LEU A 349 34.55 1.63 2.23
N SER A 350 35.28 2.74 2.18
CA SER A 350 35.02 3.80 1.20
C SER A 350 35.13 3.26 -0.23
N LYS A 351 36.16 2.45 -0.51
CA LYS A 351 36.35 1.79 -1.81
C LYS A 351 35.21 0.81 -2.13
N LEU A 352 34.73 0.06 -1.15
CA LEU A 352 33.63 -0.89 -1.32
C LEU A 352 32.33 -0.18 -1.70
N VAL A 353 32.03 0.95 -1.05
CA VAL A 353 30.82 1.76 -1.33
C VAL A 353 30.89 2.37 -2.74
N GLN A 354 32.02 2.98 -3.11
CA GLN A 354 32.22 3.56 -4.44
C GLN A 354 32.05 2.55 -5.58
N ASN A 355 32.54 1.32 -5.38
CA ASN A 355 32.39 0.24 -6.37
C ASN A 355 30.93 -0.20 -6.59
N ARG A 356 30.00 0.21 -5.72
CA ARG A 356 28.58 -0.10 -5.79
C ARG A 356 27.71 1.10 -6.15
N ARG A 357 28.28 2.15 -6.76
CA ARG A 357 27.60 3.42 -7.11
C ARG A 357 27.08 4.19 -5.88
N GLY A 358 27.69 4.01 -4.71
CA GLY A 358 27.33 4.68 -3.45
C GLY A 358 28.19 5.88 -3.10
#